data_AF-A0A6L9Y4J1-F1
#
_entry.id   AF-A0A6L9Y4J1-F1
#
_cell.length_a   1.000
_cell.length_b   1.000
_cell.length_c   1.000
_cell.angle_alpha   90.00
_cell.angle_beta   90.00
_cell.angle_gamma   90.00
#
_symmetry.space_group_name_H-M   'P 1'
#
loop_
_entity.id
_entity.type
_entity.pdbx_description
1 polymer ?
#
loop_
_entity_poly.entity_id
_entity_poly.type
_entity_poly.pdbx_seq_one_letter_code
_entity_poly.pdbx_strand_id
1 'polypeptide(L)'
;MLASTLGLVACSEKDQTYYFNHIDEAEKKIAQCEKELNAAFEKSDETKMEAIFAKESECFVAREALKEYRDIQRENKRREEEIRKKVELEKIKTDIQNQYGSQSWQEFSHTFVNSECSKMMFADDKCELMKEFYKEKITPAIAEMRGNGLEALLEEKQTYCKQDQRLYSTCDVWTTAVKEQAKEDFEKLAFNDLAKLKDKYCANSSFANPEPCGTYRTVFNEKEEVFIKLLTQKYDSLKVIYNLCIDQIKLENNWEKKHRIKLDVPCSQAKAARSELHLPYDDFETKMD
;
A
#
# COMPACT_ATOMS: atom_id res chain seq x y z
N MET A 1 -39.39 70.48 11.85
CA MET A 1 -38.98 69.21 12.47
C MET A 1 -39.13 68.11 11.46
N LEU A 2 -37.99 67.54 11.04
CA LEU A 2 -37.76 66.19 10.51
C LEU A 2 -38.86 65.58 9.61
N ALA A 3 -38.75 65.86 8.31
CA ALA A 3 -39.27 64.98 7.27
C ALA A 3 -38.32 63.78 7.16
N SER A 4 -38.67 62.67 7.80
CA SER A 4 -37.99 61.39 7.64
C SER A 4 -38.30 60.82 6.25
N THR A 5 -37.43 61.09 5.29
CA THR A 5 -37.34 60.31 4.05
C THR A 5 -36.79 58.92 4.38
N LEU A 6 -37.71 57.98 4.62
CA LEU A 6 -37.41 56.54 4.54
C LEU A 6 -37.05 56.23 3.08
N GLY A 7 -35.74 56.21 2.79
CA GLY A 7 -35.22 55.62 1.58
C GLY A 7 -35.54 54.12 1.61
N LEU A 8 -36.53 53.72 0.82
CA LEU A 8 -36.75 52.33 0.43
C LEU A 8 -35.54 51.90 -0.40
N VAL A 9 -34.58 51.25 0.25
CA VAL A 9 -33.63 50.38 -0.44
C VAL A 9 -34.49 49.30 -1.07
N ALA A 10 -34.60 49.33 -2.40
CA ALA A 10 -35.35 48.35 -3.16
C ALA A 10 -34.67 46.99 -2.99
N CYS A 11 -35.12 46.20 -2.02
CA CYS A 11 -34.93 44.76 -2.05
C CYS A 11 -35.59 44.27 -3.35
N SER A 12 -34.82 43.72 -4.29
CA SER A 12 -35.42 43.13 -5.49
C SER A 12 -36.39 42.04 -5.03
N GLU A 13 -37.63 42.05 -5.53
CA GLU A 13 -38.64 41.03 -5.22
C GLU A 13 -38.18 39.61 -5.58
N LYS A 14 -37.20 39.51 -6.49
CA LYS A 14 -36.56 38.27 -6.92
C LYS A 14 -35.24 38.08 -6.17
N ASP A 15 -35.25 37.13 -5.25
CA ASP A 15 -34.10 36.72 -4.45
C ASP A 15 -33.39 35.49 -5.07
N GLN A 16 -32.38 34.95 -4.37
CA GLN A 16 -31.61 33.80 -4.87
C GLN A 16 -32.49 32.57 -5.02
N THR A 17 -33.42 32.37 -4.08
CA THR A 17 -34.38 31.26 -4.08
C THR A 17 -35.30 31.31 -5.30
N TYR A 18 -35.78 32.49 -5.65
CA TYR A 18 -36.57 32.70 -6.86
C TYR A 18 -35.80 32.27 -8.10
N TYR A 19 -34.59 32.81 -8.29
CA TYR A 19 -33.77 32.51 -9.47
C TYR A 19 -33.30 31.07 -9.53
N PHE A 20 -33.06 30.43 -8.37
CA PHE A 20 -32.70 29.03 -8.29
C PHE A 20 -33.82 28.11 -8.79
N ASN A 21 -35.07 28.47 -8.51
CA ASN A 21 -36.25 27.72 -8.99
C ASN A 21 -36.69 28.12 -10.42
N HIS A 22 -36.16 29.20 -10.97
CA HIS A 22 -36.48 29.73 -12.31
C HIS A 22 -35.20 30.00 -13.11
N ILE A 23 -34.49 28.93 -13.45
CA ILE A 23 -33.17 29.00 -14.10
C ILE A 23 -33.19 29.76 -15.43
N ASP A 24 -34.27 29.64 -16.21
CA ASP A 24 -34.41 30.38 -17.47
C ASP A 24 -34.53 31.89 -17.24
N GLU A 25 -35.15 32.31 -16.14
CA GLU A 25 -35.18 33.70 -15.73
C GLU A 25 -33.83 34.18 -15.21
N ALA A 26 -33.09 33.33 -14.50
CA ALA A 26 -31.74 33.64 -14.05
C ALA A 26 -30.78 33.81 -15.24
N GLU A 27 -30.89 32.96 -16.26
CA GLU A 27 -30.13 33.08 -17.52
C GLU A 27 -30.48 34.37 -18.27
N LYS A 28 -31.77 34.68 -18.42
CA LYS A 28 -32.22 35.96 -19.02
C LYS A 28 -31.68 37.15 -18.25
N LYS A 29 -31.72 37.11 -16.91
CA LYS A 29 -31.23 38.18 -16.05
C LYS A 29 -29.72 38.36 -16.20
N ILE A 30 -28.94 37.28 -16.25
CA ILE A 30 -27.49 37.37 -16.48
C ILE A 30 -27.17 37.94 -17.85
N ALA A 31 -27.86 37.52 -18.91
CA ALA A 31 -27.68 38.10 -20.24
C ALA A 31 -28.01 39.61 -20.28
N GLN A 32 -29.01 40.05 -19.50
CA GLN A 32 -29.29 41.46 -19.30
C GLN A 32 -28.14 42.17 -18.55
N CYS A 33 -27.68 41.60 -17.44
CA CYS A 33 -26.59 42.15 -16.63
C CYS A 33 -25.28 42.28 -17.43
N GLU A 34 -24.96 41.33 -18.30
CA GLU A 34 -23.80 41.39 -19.19
C GLU A 34 -23.91 42.55 -20.19
N LYS A 35 -25.09 42.78 -20.77
CA LYS A 35 -25.34 43.92 -21.66
C LYS A 35 -25.20 45.25 -20.91
N GLU A 36 -25.76 45.35 -19.71
CA GLU A 36 -25.68 46.54 -18.88
C GLU A 36 -24.24 46.84 -18.43
N LEU A 37 -23.49 45.79 -18.12
CA LEU A 37 -22.08 45.87 -17.75
C LEU A 37 -21.23 46.34 -18.94
N ASN A 38 -21.41 45.77 -20.13
CA ASN A 38 -20.71 46.20 -21.33
C ASN A 38 -20.98 47.68 -21.66
N ALA A 39 -22.25 48.10 -21.56
CA ALA A 39 -22.62 49.50 -21.77
C ALA A 39 -22.04 50.45 -20.70
N ALA A 40 -21.83 49.97 -19.47
CA ALA A 40 -21.16 50.73 -18.42
C ALA A 40 -19.64 50.84 -18.68
N PHE A 41 -19.01 49.75 -19.14
CA PHE A 41 -17.61 49.72 -19.55
C PHE A 41 -17.32 50.69 -20.72
N GLU A 42 -18.15 50.67 -21.77
CA GLU A 42 -17.99 51.57 -22.92
C GLU A 42 -18.04 53.07 -22.54
N LYS A 43 -18.73 53.38 -21.44
CA LYS A 43 -18.91 54.74 -20.92
C LYS A 43 -17.97 55.08 -19.76
N SER A 44 -17.12 54.14 -19.33
CA SER A 44 -16.31 54.25 -18.12
C SER A 44 -17.12 54.62 -16.87
N ASP A 45 -18.34 54.09 -16.75
CA ASP A 45 -19.27 54.37 -15.65
C ASP A 45 -19.01 53.43 -14.46
N GLU A 46 -18.00 53.79 -13.64
CA GLU A 46 -17.55 53.00 -12.49
C GLU A 46 -18.66 52.75 -11.46
N THR A 47 -19.50 53.76 -11.18
CA THR A 47 -20.60 53.63 -10.23
C THR A 47 -21.62 52.58 -10.68
N LYS A 48 -21.93 52.55 -11.98
CA LYS A 48 -22.84 51.54 -12.52
C LYS A 48 -22.23 50.14 -12.54
N MET A 49 -20.92 50.03 -12.79
CA MET A 49 -20.21 48.75 -12.69
C MET A 49 -20.24 48.22 -11.24
N GLU A 50 -19.95 49.05 -10.25
CA GLU A 50 -20.02 48.69 -8.83
C GLU A 50 -21.42 48.23 -8.42
N ALA A 51 -22.47 48.92 -8.89
CA ALA A 51 -23.86 48.54 -8.61
C ALA A 51 -24.24 47.16 -9.19
N ILE A 52 -23.70 46.80 -10.37
CA ILE A 52 -23.92 45.47 -11.00
C ILE A 52 -23.19 44.36 -10.24
N PHE A 53 -22.05 44.66 -9.61
CA PHE A 53 -21.28 43.69 -8.82
C PHE A 53 -21.66 43.64 -7.34
N ALA A 54 -22.47 44.59 -6.85
CA ALA A 54 -22.93 44.62 -5.48
C ALA A 54 -23.60 43.29 -5.09
N LYS A 55 -23.36 42.82 -3.87
CA LYS A 55 -23.85 41.52 -3.39
C LYS A 55 -25.37 41.45 -3.31
N GLU A 56 -26.03 42.58 -3.04
CA GLU A 56 -27.49 42.66 -3.06
C GLU A 56 -28.07 42.90 -4.46
N SER A 57 -27.22 43.06 -5.49
CA SER A 57 -27.72 43.27 -6.84
C SER A 57 -28.40 42.00 -7.36
N GLU A 58 -29.50 42.21 -8.09
CA GLU A 58 -30.21 41.12 -8.75
C GLU A 58 -29.30 40.34 -9.73
N CYS A 59 -28.27 41.01 -10.28
CA CYS A 59 -27.24 40.39 -11.12
C CYS A 59 -26.35 39.41 -10.34
N PHE A 60 -25.92 39.79 -9.13
CA PHE A 60 -25.16 38.90 -8.25
C PHE A 60 -26.02 37.72 -7.80
N VAL A 61 -27.26 38.00 -7.38
CA VAL A 61 -28.22 37.02 -6.89
C VAL A 61 -28.56 35.96 -7.97
N ALA A 62 -28.85 36.39 -9.21
CA ALA A 62 -29.08 35.48 -10.34
C ALA A 62 -27.82 34.65 -10.68
N ARG A 63 -26.61 35.24 -10.52
CA ARG A 63 -25.34 34.54 -10.79
C ARG A 63 -25.09 33.44 -9.77
N GLU A 64 -25.29 33.72 -8.49
CA GLU A 64 -25.13 32.73 -7.43
C GLU A 64 -26.16 31.60 -7.55
N ALA A 65 -27.42 31.91 -7.89
CA ALA A 65 -28.45 30.90 -8.18
C ALA A 65 -28.04 29.96 -9.33
N LEU A 66 -27.54 30.49 -10.46
CA LEU A 66 -27.06 29.67 -11.57
C LEU A 66 -25.83 28.84 -11.21
N LYS A 67 -24.92 29.40 -10.40
CA LYS A 67 -23.73 28.69 -9.93
C LYS A 67 -24.13 27.50 -9.04
N GLU A 68 -25.00 27.74 -8.06
CA GLU A 68 -25.53 26.71 -7.17
C GLU A 68 -26.25 25.61 -7.95
N TYR A 69 -27.09 25.99 -8.92
CA TYR A 69 -27.75 25.04 -9.81
C TYR A 69 -26.75 24.18 -10.59
N ARG A 70 -25.71 24.78 -11.20
CA ARG A 70 -24.67 24.05 -11.93
C ARG A 70 -23.89 23.10 -11.03
N ASP A 71 -23.61 23.50 -9.79
CA ASP A 71 -22.92 22.66 -8.82
C ASP A 71 -23.77 21.45 -8.41
N ILE A 72 -25.08 21.66 -8.18
CA ILE A 72 -26.03 20.57 -7.91
C ILE A 72 -26.15 19.62 -9.11
N GLN A 73 -26.22 20.15 -10.33
CA GLN A 73 -26.25 19.32 -11.55
C GLN A 73 -24.96 18.50 -11.70
N ARG A 74 -23.80 19.08 -11.42
CA ARG A 74 -22.51 18.36 -11.44
C ARG A 74 -22.49 17.24 -10.39
N GLU A 75 -22.95 17.52 -9.18
CA GLU A 75 -22.99 16.54 -8.10
C GLU A 75 -23.98 15.41 -8.38
N ASN A 76 -25.16 15.73 -8.94
CA ASN A 76 -26.14 14.73 -9.35
C ASN A 76 -25.59 13.85 -10.46
N LYS A 77 -24.96 14.44 -11.49
CA LYS A 77 -24.29 13.68 -12.55
C LYS A 77 -23.20 12.76 -12.01
N ARG A 78 -22.38 13.24 -11.07
CA ARG A 78 -21.35 12.42 -10.41
C ARG A 78 -21.96 11.25 -9.65
N ARG A 79 -23.01 11.50 -8.85
CA ARG A 79 -23.73 10.44 -8.11
C ARG A 79 -24.37 9.41 -9.05
N GLU A 80 -24.96 9.85 -10.16
CA GLU A 80 -25.49 8.95 -11.18
C GLU A 80 -24.39 8.11 -11.84
N GLU A 81 -23.23 8.70 -12.16
CA GLU A 81 -22.07 7.98 -12.68
C GLU A 81 -21.54 6.95 -11.69
N GLU A 82 -21.44 7.29 -10.41
CA GLU A 82 -21.04 6.36 -9.35
C GLU A 82 -22.02 5.21 -9.19
N ILE A 83 -23.32 5.48 -9.23
CA ILE A 83 -24.36 4.44 -9.16
C ILE A 83 -24.27 3.53 -10.38
N ARG A 84 -24.16 4.09 -11.59
CA ARG A 84 -23.99 3.31 -12.83
C ARG A 84 -22.75 2.42 -12.76
N LYS A 85 -21.61 2.98 -12.33
CA LYS A 85 -20.37 2.23 -12.18
C LYS A 85 -20.53 1.09 -11.18
N LYS A 86 -21.16 1.33 -10.02
CA LYS A 86 -21.44 0.26 -9.04
C LYS A 86 -22.29 -0.86 -9.62
N VAL A 87 -23.35 -0.53 -10.36
CA VAL A 87 -24.21 -1.53 -11.01
C VAL A 87 -23.42 -2.35 -12.05
N GLU A 88 -22.55 -1.69 -12.82
CA GLU A 88 -21.69 -2.36 -13.80
C GLU A 88 -20.67 -3.30 -13.13
N LEU A 89 -20.02 -2.85 -12.06
CA LEU A 89 -19.10 -3.68 -11.27
C LEU A 89 -19.78 -4.90 -10.66
N GLU A 90 -20.97 -4.74 -10.08
CA GLU A 90 -21.74 -5.86 -9.52
C GLU A 90 -22.16 -6.87 -10.60
N LYS A 91 -22.48 -6.38 -11.80
CA LYS A 91 -22.75 -7.27 -12.94
C LYS A 91 -21.50 -8.06 -13.33
N ILE A 92 -20.34 -7.41 -13.46
CA ILE A 92 -19.08 -8.09 -13.78
C ILE A 92 -18.73 -9.13 -12.70
N LYS A 93 -18.89 -8.78 -11.42
CA LYS A 93 -18.67 -9.70 -10.30
C LYS A 93 -19.58 -10.91 -10.38
N THR A 94 -20.86 -10.70 -10.69
CA THR A 94 -21.84 -11.79 -10.88
C THR A 94 -21.46 -12.68 -12.07
N ASP A 95 -21.00 -12.10 -13.18
CA ASP A 95 -20.56 -12.86 -14.35
C ASP A 95 -19.30 -13.71 -14.04
N ILE A 96 -18.34 -13.16 -13.30
CA ILE A 96 -17.16 -13.89 -12.81
C ILE A 96 -17.59 -15.06 -11.91
N GLN A 97 -18.49 -14.81 -10.96
CA GLN A 97 -19.00 -15.85 -10.06
C GLN A 97 -19.76 -16.94 -10.82
N ASN A 98 -20.58 -16.58 -11.80
CA ASN A 98 -21.32 -17.55 -12.60
C ASN A 98 -20.39 -18.39 -13.49
N GLN A 99 -19.35 -17.78 -14.05
CA GLN A 99 -18.43 -18.45 -14.96
C GLN A 99 -17.41 -19.33 -14.24
N TYR A 100 -16.90 -18.87 -13.09
CA TYR A 100 -15.77 -19.49 -12.40
C TYR A 100 -16.06 -19.92 -10.96
N GLY A 101 -17.25 -19.63 -10.43
CA GLY A 101 -17.64 -19.90 -9.04
C GLY A 101 -17.50 -21.36 -8.63
N SER A 102 -17.81 -22.28 -9.54
CA SER A 102 -17.72 -23.73 -9.31
C SER A 102 -16.31 -24.29 -9.40
N GLN A 103 -15.35 -23.56 -9.97
CA GLN A 103 -13.97 -24.02 -10.07
C GLN A 103 -13.32 -24.08 -8.68
N SER A 104 -12.52 -25.13 -8.44
CA SER A 104 -11.57 -25.17 -7.34
C SER A 104 -10.54 -24.04 -7.45
N TRP A 105 -9.82 -23.74 -6.37
CA TRP A 105 -8.78 -22.71 -6.42
C TRP A 105 -7.65 -23.09 -7.39
N GLN A 106 -7.34 -24.38 -7.55
CA GLN A 106 -6.35 -24.86 -8.52
C GLN A 106 -6.80 -24.63 -9.96
N GLU A 107 -8.03 -25.01 -10.28
CA GLU A 107 -8.62 -24.80 -11.61
C GLU A 107 -8.72 -23.31 -11.94
N PHE A 108 -9.11 -22.49 -10.97
CA PHE A 108 -9.18 -21.05 -11.18
C PHE A 108 -7.81 -20.41 -11.29
N SER A 109 -6.79 -20.86 -10.54
CA SER A 109 -5.41 -20.39 -10.69
C SER A 109 -4.88 -20.67 -12.10
N HIS A 110 -5.13 -21.87 -12.63
CA HIS A 110 -4.80 -22.22 -14.01
C HIS A 110 -5.56 -21.36 -15.03
N THR A 111 -6.84 -21.07 -14.78
CA THR A 111 -7.65 -20.19 -15.63
C THR A 111 -7.12 -18.76 -15.62
N PHE A 112 -6.84 -18.23 -14.43
CA PHE A 112 -6.41 -16.85 -14.23
C PHE A 112 -5.01 -16.59 -14.81
N VAL A 113 -4.04 -17.46 -14.55
CA VAL A 113 -2.66 -17.31 -15.08
C VAL A 113 -2.62 -17.32 -16.61
N ASN A 114 -3.54 -18.05 -17.27
CA ASN A 114 -3.64 -18.11 -18.73
C ASN A 114 -4.56 -17.03 -19.33
N SER A 115 -5.25 -16.25 -18.50
CA SER A 115 -6.08 -15.13 -18.95
C SER A 115 -5.22 -13.91 -19.34
N GLU A 116 -5.79 -12.96 -20.06
CA GLU A 116 -5.12 -11.68 -20.34
C GLU A 116 -4.95 -10.82 -19.08
N CYS A 117 -5.79 -11.04 -18.07
CA CYS A 117 -5.73 -10.31 -16.80
C CYS A 117 -4.46 -10.57 -15.99
N SER A 118 -3.79 -11.71 -16.19
CA SER A 118 -2.51 -12.00 -15.52
C SER A 118 -1.32 -11.25 -16.13
N LYS A 119 -1.47 -10.76 -17.37
CA LYS A 119 -0.39 -10.14 -18.18
C LYS A 119 -0.50 -8.61 -18.27
N MET A 120 -1.67 -8.05 -17.95
CA MET A 120 -1.93 -6.62 -18.09
C MET A 120 -1.20 -5.78 -17.03
N MET A 121 -0.47 -4.77 -17.47
CA MET A 121 0.17 -3.77 -16.60
C MET A 121 -0.84 -2.79 -16.00
N PHE A 122 -1.91 -2.47 -16.74
CA PHE A 122 -3.05 -1.67 -16.28
C PHE A 122 -4.30 -2.52 -16.43
N ALA A 123 -4.86 -2.97 -15.31
CA ALA A 123 -6.05 -3.80 -15.30
C ALA A 123 -7.30 -2.91 -15.47
N ASP A 124 -8.20 -3.35 -16.34
CA ASP A 124 -9.55 -2.81 -16.39
C ASP A 124 -10.36 -3.31 -15.18
N ASP A 125 -11.57 -2.76 -15.01
CA ASP A 125 -12.46 -3.11 -13.90
C ASP A 125 -12.74 -4.64 -13.84
N LYS A 126 -12.76 -5.33 -14.99
CA LYS A 126 -12.94 -6.79 -15.06
C LYS A 126 -11.73 -7.54 -14.52
N CYS A 127 -10.52 -7.16 -14.93
CA CYS A 127 -9.31 -7.82 -14.49
C CYS A 127 -9.01 -7.56 -13.01
N GLU A 128 -9.34 -6.38 -12.49
CA GLU A 128 -9.27 -6.12 -11.05
C GLU A 128 -10.23 -7.04 -10.27
N LEU A 129 -11.50 -7.13 -10.70
CA LEU A 129 -12.47 -8.03 -10.05
C LEU A 129 -12.08 -9.51 -10.19
N MET A 130 -11.49 -9.93 -11.32
CA MET A 130 -10.97 -11.31 -11.45
C MET A 130 -9.79 -11.57 -10.52
N LYS A 131 -8.93 -10.58 -10.29
CA LYS A 131 -7.79 -10.67 -9.36
C LYS A 131 -8.26 -10.69 -7.91
N GLU A 132 -9.29 -9.92 -7.56
CA GLU A 132 -9.96 -10.01 -6.26
C GLU A 132 -10.55 -11.41 -6.05
N PHE A 133 -11.28 -11.93 -7.04
CA PHE A 133 -11.84 -13.28 -6.98
C PHE A 133 -10.74 -14.36 -6.88
N TYR A 134 -9.61 -14.19 -7.57
CA TYR A 134 -8.43 -15.06 -7.41
C TYR A 134 -7.96 -15.08 -5.96
N LYS A 135 -7.76 -13.90 -5.36
CA LYS A 135 -7.36 -13.77 -3.95
C LYS A 135 -8.36 -14.45 -3.02
N GLU A 136 -9.66 -14.19 -3.18
CA GLU A 136 -10.73 -14.81 -2.39
C GLU A 136 -10.66 -16.34 -2.43
N LYS A 137 -10.39 -16.92 -3.61
CA LYS A 137 -10.23 -18.38 -3.80
C LYS A 137 -8.97 -18.93 -3.13
N ILE A 138 -7.82 -18.25 -3.23
CA ILE A 138 -6.54 -18.79 -2.74
C ILE A 138 -6.28 -18.54 -1.26
N THR A 139 -6.86 -17.52 -0.64
CA THR A 139 -6.68 -17.24 0.80
C THR A 139 -6.99 -18.43 1.71
N PRO A 140 -8.14 -19.12 1.60
CA PRO A 140 -8.40 -20.30 2.42
C PRO A 140 -7.44 -21.45 2.10
N ALA A 141 -7.03 -21.62 0.83
CA ALA A 141 -6.08 -22.64 0.42
C ALA A 141 -4.70 -22.42 1.05
N ILE A 142 -4.22 -21.17 1.10
CA ILE A 142 -2.96 -20.82 1.78
C ILE A 142 -3.06 -21.15 3.27
N ALA A 143 -4.18 -20.81 3.93
CA ALA A 143 -4.38 -21.10 5.34
C ALA A 143 -4.41 -22.62 5.62
N GLU A 144 -5.06 -23.40 4.76
CA GLU A 144 -5.10 -24.87 4.84
C GLU A 144 -3.71 -25.48 4.67
N MET A 145 -2.98 -25.07 3.62
CA MET A 145 -1.60 -25.48 3.35
C MET A 145 -0.71 -25.29 4.58
N ARG A 146 -0.81 -24.12 5.22
CA ARG A 146 -0.03 -23.76 6.41
C ARG A 146 -0.32 -24.63 7.65
N GLY A 147 -1.46 -25.32 7.71
CA GLY A 147 -1.88 -26.10 8.87
C GLY A 147 -0.95 -27.25 9.27
N ASN A 148 -0.14 -27.76 8.34
CA ASN A 148 0.76 -28.91 8.58
C ASN A 148 2.20 -28.50 8.94
N GLY A 149 2.50 -27.20 8.96
CA GLY A 149 3.84 -26.66 9.24
C GLY A 149 4.79 -26.66 8.05
N LEU A 150 5.93 -25.96 8.21
CA LEU A 150 6.84 -25.66 7.11
C LEU A 150 7.45 -26.90 6.44
N GLU A 151 7.83 -27.92 7.21
CA GLU A 151 8.50 -29.11 6.64
C GLU A 151 7.58 -29.90 5.72
N ALA A 152 6.35 -30.15 6.16
CA ALA A 152 5.34 -30.82 5.35
C ALA A 152 5.06 -30.04 4.06
N LEU A 153 4.97 -28.70 4.16
CA LEU A 153 4.80 -27.84 2.99
C LEU A 153 5.94 -27.98 1.98
N LEU A 154 7.18 -28.10 2.42
CA LEU A 154 8.33 -28.24 1.53
C LEU A 154 8.30 -29.57 0.76
N GLU A 155 7.75 -30.63 1.35
CA GLU A 155 7.58 -31.93 0.70
C GLU A 155 6.53 -31.89 -0.44
N GLU A 156 5.56 -30.96 -0.35
CA GLU A 156 4.49 -30.81 -1.34
C GLU A 156 4.89 -30.00 -2.59
N LYS A 157 6.13 -29.52 -2.69
CA LYS A 157 6.61 -28.68 -3.81
C LYS A 157 6.27 -29.26 -5.18
N GLN A 158 6.51 -30.56 -5.38
CA GLN A 158 6.26 -31.19 -6.67
C GLN A 158 4.77 -31.27 -7.01
N THR A 159 3.90 -31.33 -6.01
CA THR A 159 2.44 -31.35 -6.20
C THR A 159 1.97 -30.06 -6.87
N TYR A 160 2.51 -28.90 -6.45
CA TYR A 160 2.04 -27.60 -6.93
C TYR A 160 2.89 -26.97 -8.03
N CYS A 161 4.19 -27.27 -8.09
CA CYS A 161 5.17 -26.57 -8.95
C CYS A 161 5.66 -27.35 -10.16
N LYS A 162 5.20 -28.59 -10.37
CA LYS A 162 5.67 -29.42 -11.48
C LYS A 162 5.21 -28.90 -12.85
N GLN A 163 4.00 -28.34 -12.94
CA GLN A 163 3.38 -28.01 -14.23
C GLN A 163 3.52 -26.53 -14.60
N ASP A 164 3.47 -25.63 -13.63
CA ASP A 164 3.50 -24.18 -13.85
C ASP A 164 4.16 -23.50 -12.65
N GLN A 165 5.07 -22.57 -12.92
CA GLN A 165 5.82 -21.81 -11.90
C GLN A 165 5.65 -20.29 -12.08
N ARG A 166 4.73 -19.86 -12.97
CA ARG A 166 4.45 -18.45 -13.20
C ARG A 166 3.72 -17.83 -12.01
N LEU A 167 3.76 -16.50 -11.93
CA LEU A 167 2.92 -15.73 -11.00
C LEU A 167 1.45 -16.13 -11.19
N TYR A 168 0.72 -16.22 -10.08
CA TYR A 168 -0.68 -16.67 -10.01
C TYR A 168 -0.96 -18.15 -10.33
N SER A 169 0.07 -18.96 -10.57
CA SER A 169 -0.10 -20.41 -10.69
C SER A 169 -0.32 -21.07 -9.33
N THR A 170 -0.64 -22.37 -9.33
CA THR A 170 -0.67 -23.17 -8.09
C THR A 170 0.66 -23.17 -7.35
N CYS A 171 1.78 -23.09 -8.07
CA CYS A 171 3.10 -22.97 -7.47
C CYS A 171 3.28 -21.65 -6.73
N ASP A 172 2.77 -20.55 -7.29
CA ASP A 172 2.84 -19.22 -6.65
C ASP A 172 2.03 -19.17 -5.35
N VAL A 173 0.86 -19.83 -5.33
CA VAL A 173 0.05 -20.03 -4.11
C VAL A 173 0.84 -20.81 -3.05
N TRP A 174 1.43 -21.95 -3.44
CA TRP A 174 2.29 -22.75 -2.55
C TRP A 174 3.51 -21.96 -2.05
N THR A 175 4.19 -21.24 -2.94
CA THR A 175 5.33 -20.38 -2.59
C THR A 175 4.92 -19.32 -1.58
N THR A 176 3.72 -18.76 -1.71
CA THR A 176 3.16 -17.81 -0.74
C THR A 176 2.95 -18.48 0.61
N ALA A 177 2.33 -19.66 0.65
CA ALA A 177 2.14 -20.42 1.88
C ALA A 177 3.46 -20.77 2.59
N VAL A 178 4.48 -21.21 1.83
CA VAL A 178 5.82 -21.48 2.36
C VAL A 178 6.46 -20.24 2.96
N LYS A 179 6.40 -19.10 2.27
CA LYS A 179 6.97 -17.84 2.77
C LYS A 179 6.29 -17.38 4.04
N GLU A 180 4.96 -17.43 4.09
CA GLU A 180 4.19 -17.03 5.27
C GLU A 180 4.44 -17.95 6.47
N GLN A 181 4.44 -19.28 6.26
CA GLN A 181 4.73 -20.22 7.33
C GLN A 181 6.17 -20.10 7.84
N ALA A 182 7.13 -19.99 6.93
CA ALA A 182 8.53 -19.79 7.30
C ALA A 182 8.71 -18.51 8.12
N LYS A 183 8.01 -17.43 7.75
CA LYS A 183 8.07 -16.17 8.48
C LYS A 183 7.54 -16.36 9.90
N GLU A 184 6.36 -16.96 10.04
CA GLU A 184 5.75 -17.24 11.33
C GLU A 184 6.65 -18.11 12.22
N ASP A 185 7.25 -19.16 11.67
CA ASP A 185 8.13 -20.07 12.42
C ASP A 185 9.43 -19.36 12.83
N PHE A 186 10.04 -18.59 11.94
CA PHE A 186 11.32 -17.92 12.21
C PHE A 186 11.18 -16.72 13.16
N GLU A 187 10.07 -15.98 13.10
CA GLU A 187 9.82 -14.85 13.99
C GLU A 187 9.71 -15.28 15.45
N LYS A 188 9.15 -16.47 15.70
CA LYS A 188 9.02 -17.06 17.05
C LYS A 188 10.36 -17.47 17.68
N LEU A 189 11.41 -17.65 16.88
CA LEU A 189 12.71 -18.09 17.38
C LEU A 189 13.53 -16.93 17.96
N ALA A 190 14.29 -17.24 19.02
CA ALA A 190 15.35 -16.38 19.48
C ALA A 190 16.46 -16.28 18.43
N PHE A 191 17.20 -15.16 18.40
CA PHE A 191 18.23 -14.91 17.38
C PHE A 191 19.26 -16.05 17.26
N ASN A 192 19.75 -16.55 18.40
CA ASN A 192 20.73 -17.65 18.42
C ASN A 192 20.15 -18.98 17.92
N ASP A 193 18.85 -19.23 18.10
CA ASP A 193 18.22 -20.46 17.61
C ASP A 193 17.89 -20.35 16.12
N LEU A 194 17.48 -19.18 15.66
CA LEU A 194 17.33 -18.89 14.24
C LEU A 194 18.66 -19.11 13.50
N ALA A 195 19.78 -18.60 14.03
CA ALA A 195 21.09 -18.75 13.43
C ALA A 195 21.48 -20.21 13.10
N LYS A 196 21.04 -21.17 13.92
CA LYS A 196 21.30 -22.60 13.72
C LYS A 196 20.55 -23.19 12.51
N LEU A 197 19.52 -22.51 12.03
CA LEU A 197 18.71 -22.94 10.89
C LEU A 197 19.30 -22.50 9.54
N LYS A 198 20.36 -21.69 9.53
CA LYS A 198 21.02 -21.21 8.33
C LYS A 198 21.34 -22.36 7.38
N ASP A 199 22.03 -23.38 7.86
CA ASP A 199 22.44 -24.49 7.00
C ASP A 199 21.24 -25.31 6.54
N LYS A 200 20.21 -25.46 7.39
CA LYS A 200 19.01 -26.21 7.03
C LYS A 200 18.29 -25.62 5.83
N TYR A 201 18.06 -24.31 5.83
CA TYR A 201 17.27 -23.66 4.78
C TYR A 201 18.12 -23.01 3.69
N CYS A 202 19.39 -22.71 3.95
CA CYS A 202 20.28 -21.99 3.03
C CYS A 202 21.58 -22.72 2.65
N ALA A 203 21.84 -23.98 3.07
CA ALA A 203 23.08 -24.67 2.67
C ALA A 203 23.11 -25.11 1.20
N ASN A 204 24.33 -25.10 0.64
CA ASN A 204 24.84 -25.78 -0.57
C ASN A 204 24.09 -25.68 -1.89
N SER A 205 23.06 -24.84 -1.98
CA SER A 205 22.77 -24.02 -3.15
C SER A 205 21.63 -23.09 -2.76
N SER A 206 21.73 -21.79 -3.04
CA SER A 206 20.58 -20.87 -2.93
C SER A 206 19.40 -21.27 -3.84
N PHE A 207 19.49 -22.42 -4.52
CA PHE A 207 18.54 -23.01 -5.45
C PHE A 207 17.72 -24.16 -4.85
N ALA A 208 18.15 -24.79 -3.74
CA ALA A 208 17.42 -25.93 -3.17
C ALA A 208 16.07 -25.50 -2.58
N ASN A 209 16.08 -24.44 -1.75
CA ASN A 209 14.92 -23.89 -1.07
C ASN A 209 14.92 -22.34 -1.11
N PRO A 210 14.80 -21.71 -2.29
CA PRO A 210 14.92 -20.26 -2.41
C PRO A 210 13.86 -19.51 -1.59
N GLU A 211 12.68 -20.08 -1.40
CA GLU A 211 11.57 -19.49 -0.67
C GLU A 211 11.85 -19.35 0.84
N PRO A 212 12.06 -20.44 1.61
CA PRO A 212 12.35 -20.30 3.03
C PRO A 212 13.73 -19.68 3.28
N CYS A 213 14.72 -19.84 2.39
CA CYS A 213 16.00 -19.15 2.57
C CYS A 213 15.87 -17.63 2.43
N GLY A 214 15.05 -17.16 1.49
CA GLY A 214 14.73 -15.74 1.36
C GLY A 214 14.10 -15.20 2.64
N THR A 215 13.08 -15.88 3.16
CA THR A 215 12.41 -15.51 4.42
C THR A 215 13.36 -15.57 5.62
N TYR A 216 14.19 -16.60 5.72
CA TYR A 216 15.22 -16.73 6.75
C TYR A 216 16.13 -15.50 6.78
N ARG A 217 16.66 -15.08 5.61
CA ARG A 217 17.57 -13.93 5.51
C ARG A 217 16.89 -12.65 5.99
N THR A 218 15.64 -12.42 5.60
CA THR A 218 14.87 -11.25 6.05
C THR A 218 14.74 -11.23 7.58
N VAL A 219 14.21 -12.29 8.18
CA VAL A 219 13.99 -12.35 9.64
C VAL A 219 15.32 -12.34 10.41
N PHE A 220 16.35 -12.99 9.88
CA PHE A 220 17.69 -13.00 10.48
C PHE A 220 18.27 -11.59 10.51
N ASN A 221 18.25 -10.87 9.39
CA ASN A 221 18.79 -9.51 9.32
C ASN A 221 18.04 -8.55 10.26
N GLU A 222 16.71 -8.62 10.32
CA GLU A 222 15.91 -7.81 11.24
C GLU A 222 16.31 -8.06 12.72
N LYS A 223 16.47 -9.33 13.11
CA LYS A 223 16.90 -9.70 14.47
C LYS A 223 18.38 -9.36 14.73
N GLU A 224 19.23 -9.48 13.71
CA GLU A 224 20.64 -9.13 13.76
C GLU A 224 20.83 -7.64 14.03
N GLU A 225 20.13 -6.78 13.31
CA GLU A 225 20.16 -5.33 13.52
C GLU A 225 19.75 -4.95 14.95
N VAL A 226 18.68 -5.57 15.48
CA VAL A 226 18.24 -5.36 16.86
C VAL A 226 19.31 -5.84 17.86
N PHE A 227 19.95 -6.98 17.60
CA PHE A 227 21.00 -7.52 18.47
C PHE A 227 22.26 -6.65 18.46
N ILE A 228 22.72 -6.19 17.29
CA ILE A 228 23.86 -5.27 17.16
C ILE A 228 23.58 -3.98 17.93
N LYS A 229 22.38 -3.38 17.75
CA LYS A 229 21.97 -2.18 18.47
C LYS A 229 21.94 -2.39 19.99
N LEU A 230 21.53 -3.56 20.47
CA LEU A 230 21.57 -3.89 21.88
C LEU A 230 23.01 -3.93 22.40
N LEU A 231 23.95 -4.49 21.62
CA LEU A 231 25.37 -4.55 21.98
C LEU A 231 26.02 -3.17 22.01
N THR A 232 25.67 -2.28 21.07
CA THR A 232 26.20 -0.90 21.09
C THR A 232 25.69 -0.09 22.28
N GLN A 233 24.46 -0.36 22.75
CA GLN A 233 23.90 0.26 23.95
C GLN A 233 24.45 -0.32 25.26
N LYS A 234 24.95 -1.55 25.24
CA LYS A 234 25.43 -2.28 26.43
C LYS A 234 26.89 -2.67 26.27
N TYR A 235 27.79 -1.71 26.44
CA TYR A 235 29.24 -1.90 26.28
C TYR A 235 29.78 -3.10 27.06
N ASP A 236 29.35 -3.32 28.31
CA ASP A 236 29.78 -4.48 29.10
C ASP A 236 29.37 -5.82 28.47
N SER A 237 28.17 -5.88 27.88
CA SER A 237 27.71 -7.08 27.16
C SER A 237 28.53 -7.31 25.89
N LEU A 238 28.81 -6.25 25.14
CA LEU A 238 29.69 -6.31 23.98
C LEU A 238 31.10 -6.81 24.37
N LYS A 239 31.71 -6.25 25.42
CA LYS A 239 33.03 -6.64 25.92
C LYS A 239 33.07 -8.14 26.27
N VAL A 240 32.08 -8.62 27.02
CA VAL A 240 32.00 -10.04 27.42
C VAL A 240 31.92 -10.94 26.19
N ILE A 241 31.01 -10.65 25.25
CA ILE A 241 30.80 -11.47 24.05
C ILE A 241 32.03 -11.43 23.14
N TYR A 242 32.59 -10.25 22.89
CA TYR A 242 33.76 -10.10 22.03
C TYR A 242 34.97 -10.86 22.59
N ASN A 243 35.22 -10.75 23.90
CA ASN A 243 36.32 -11.46 24.55
C ASN A 243 36.12 -12.98 24.56
N LEU A 244 34.88 -13.46 24.68
CA LEU A 244 34.55 -14.87 24.53
C LEU A 244 34.87 -15.38 23.11
N CYS A 245 34.57 -14.59 22.08
CA CYS A 245 34.91 -14.92 20.70
C CYS A 245 36.44 -15.04 20.49
N ILE A 246 37.23 -14.12 21.06
CA ILE A 246 38.70 -14.22 21.03
C ILE A 246 39.17 -15.52 21.68
N ASP A 247 38.64 -15.85 22.85
CA ASP A 247 39.04 -17.05 23.58
C ASP A 247 38.71 -18.31 22.77
N GLN A 248 37.54 -18.38 22.13
CA GLN A 248 37.17 -19.48 21.23
C GLN A 248 38.09 -19.59 20.02
N ILE A 249 38.42 -18.45 19.38
CA ILE A 249 39.32 -18.41 18.22
C ILE A 249 40.74 -18.86 18.58
N LYS A 250 41.21 -18.51 19.79
CA LYS A 250 42.55 -18.89 20.28
C LYS A 250 42.66 -20.38 20.61
N LEU A 251 41.55 -21.02 21.00
CA LEU A 251 41.51 -22.46 21.29
C LEU A 251 41.48 -23.35 20.04
N GLU A 252 41.07 -22.79 18.91
CA GLU A 252 41.02 -23.53 17.65
C GLU A 252 42.36 -23.44 16.91
N ASN A 253 42.78 -24.51 16.22
CA ASN A 253 44.02 -24.53 15.43
C ASN A 253 43.74 -24.58 13.92
N ASN A 254 42.55 -25.04 13.52
CA ASN A 254 42.15 -25.11 12.13
C ASN A 254 41.66 -23.74 11.62
N TRP A 255 42.22 -23.28 10.50
CA TRP A 255 41.90 -21.96 9.95
C TRP A 255 40.42 -21.82 9.56
N GLU A 256 39.82 -22.85 8.95
CA GLU A 256 38.42 -22.81 8.49
C GLU A 256 37.46 -22.70 9.67
N LYS A 257 37.78 -23.38 10.77
CA LYS A 257 37.00 -23.31 11.99
C LYS A 257 37.15 -21.94 12.67
N LYS A 258 38.37 -21.37 12.73
CA LYS A 258 38.55 -19.98 13.18
C LYS A 258 37.74 -19.00 12.35
N HIS A 259 37.78 -19.15 11.03
CA HIS A 259 37.04 -18.29 10.11
C HIS A 259 35.53 -18.40 10.32
N ARG A 260 35.01 -19.63 10.50
CA ARG A 260 33.60 -19.85 10.87
C ARG A 260 33.22 -19.16 12.17
N ILE A 261 34.02 -19.32 13.24
CA ILE A 261 33.75 -18.65 14.52
C ILE A 261 33.62 -17.13 14.33
N LYS A 262 34.48 -16.50 13.51
CA LYS A 262 34.40 -15.05 13.24
C LYS A 262 33.13 -14.62 12.50
N LEU A 263 32.58 -15.50 11.66
CA LEU A 263 31.39 -15.24 10.83
C LEU A 263 30.08 -15.69 11.47
N ASP A 264 30.15 -16.52 12.52
CA ASP A 264 29.00 -17.07 13.20
C ASP A 264 28.49 -16.16 14.34
N VAL A 265 27.24 -16.40 14.73
CA VAL A 265 26.61 -15.73 15.88
C VAL A 265 27.25 -16.23 17.17
N PRO A 266 27.63 -15.35 18.12
CA PRO A 266 27.41 -13.89 18.13
C PRO A 266 28.60 -13.05 17.66
N CYS A 267 29.69 -13.66 17.18
CA CYS A 267 30.95 -12.97 16.94
C CYS A 267 30.85 -11.96 15.80
N SER A 268 30.22 -12.30 14.68
CA SER A 268 30.04 -11.33 13.60
C SER A 268 29.29 -10.07 14.06
N GLN A 269 28.28 -10.23 14.93
CA GLN A 269 27.51 -9.11 15.48
C GLN A 269 28.31 -8.31 16.52
N ALA A 270 29.14 -8.96 17.34
CA ALA A 270 30.05 -8.26 18.25
C ALA A 270 31.06 -7.41 17.47
N LYS A 271 31.60 -7.92 16.36
CA LYS A 271 32.49 -7.16 15.47
C LYS A 271 31.77 -5.98 14.82
N ALA A 272 30.55 -6.17 14.35
CA ALA A 272 29.72 -5.11 13.77
C ALA A 272 29.42 -4.00 14.80
N ALA A 273 28.98 -4.37 16.01
CA ALA A 273 28.71 -3.42 17.09
C ALA A 273 29.97 -2.62 17.50
N ARG A 274 31.15 -3.27 17.54
CA ARG A 274 32.43 -2.58 17.76
C ARG A 274 32.69 -1.50 16.72
N SER A 275 32.38 -1.81 15.45
CA SER A 275 32.55 -0.90 14.32
C SER A 275 31.57 0.27 14.39
N GLU A 276 30.32 0.04 14.79
CA GLU A 276 29.32 1.09 15.02
C GLU A 276 29.69 2.04 16.16
N LEU A 277 30.41 1.56 17.17
CA LEU A 277 30.95 2.39 18.25
C LEU A 277 32.23 3.16 17.86
N HIS A 278 32.69 3.06 16.60
CA HIS A 278 33.92 3.66 16.11
C HIS A 278 35.18 3.25 16.89
N LEU A 279 35.19 2.03 17.44
CA LEU A 279 36.36 1.47 18.08
C LEU A 279 37.39 1.05 17.02
N PRO A 280 38.70 1.00 17.35
CA PRO A 280 39.71 0.55 16.42
C PRO A 280 39.39 -0.83 15.85
N TYR A 281 39.60 -0.98 14.53
CA TYR A 281 39.47 -2.25 13.85
C TYR A 281 40.36 -3.29 14.53
N ASP A 282 39.75 -4.40 14.93
CA ASP A 282 40.42 -5.55 15.51
C ASP A 282 39.68 -6.80 15.02
N ASP A 283 40.42 -7.75 14.45
CA ASP A 283 39.86 -8.99 13.91
C ASP A 283 39.92 -10.13 14.93
N PHE A 284 39.52 -9.82 16.17
CA PHE A 284 39.58 -10.71 17.35
C PHE A 284 41.01 -11.07 17.77
N GLU A 285 41.92 -10.10 17.69
CA GLU A 285 43.31 -10.23 18.14
C GLU A 285 43.44 -9.80 19.61
N THR A 286 42.77 -8.70 19.98
CA THR A 286 42.93 -8.03 21.27
C THR A 286 41.63 -7.99 22.06
N LYS A 287 41.71 -8.34 23.36
CA LYS A 287 40.54 -8.25 24.25
C LYS A 287 40.11 -6.80 24.44
N MET A 288 38.80 -6.59 24.55
CA MET A 288 38.20 -5.33 24.95
C MET A 288 38.41 -5.08 26.43
N ASP A 289 38.77 -3.84 26.77
CA ASP A 289 38.84 -3.28 28.12
C ASP A 289 37.53 -2.62 28.54
#